data_AF-Q9VZQ5-F1
#
_entry.id   AF-Q9VZQ5-F1
#
_cell.length_a   1.000
_cell.length_b   1.000
_cell.length_c   1.000
_cell.angle_alpha   90.00
_cell.angle_beta   90.00
_cell.angle_gamma   90.00
#
_symmetry.space_group_name_H-M   'P 1'
#
loop_
_entity.id
_entity.type
_entity.pdbx_description
1 polymer ?
#
loop_
_entity_poly.entity_id
_entity_poly.type
_entity_poly.pdbx_seq_one_letter_code
_entity_poly.pdbx_strand_id
1 'polypeptide(L)' 'MEIKFLIVLSAVLMIIFLGAEESHADCLSGRYRGSCAVWHRKKCVDICQREGRTSGHCSPSLKCWCEGC' A
#
# COMPACT_ATOMS: atom_id res chain seq x y z
N MET A 1 42.11 -11.85 -1.45
CA MET A 1 41.26 -11.35 -0.34
C MET A 1 40.33 -10.25 -0.86
N GLU A 2 40.87 -9.27 -1.59
CA GLU A 2 40.15 -8.17 -2.27
C GLU A 2 38.88 -8.58 -3.04
N ILE A 3 38.98 -9.48 -4.04
CA ILE A 3 37.84 -9.85 -4.91
C ILE A 3 36.70 -10.51 -4.11
N LYS A 4 37.03 -11.35 -3.13
CA LYS A 4 36.01 -12.01 -2.28
C LYS A 4 35.24 -10.98 -1.46
N PHE A 5 35.92 -9.94 -0.97
CA PHE A 5 35.29 -8.86 -0.22
C PHE A 5 34.33 -8.06 -1.10
N LEU A 6 34.75 -7.71 -2.33
CA LEU A 6 33.90 -7.02 -3.29
C LEU A 6 32.64 -7.81 -3.65
N ILE A 7 32.76 -9.13 -3.84
CA ILE A 7 31.61 -10.00 -4.13
C ILE A 7 30.63 -10.02 -2.95
N VAL A 8 31.12 -10.17 -1.72
CA VAL A 8 30.26 -10.16 -0.52
C VAL A 8 29.59 -8.81 -0.35
N LEU A 9 30.33 -7.71 -0.50
CA LEU A 9 29.78 -6.35 -0.41
C LEU A 9 28.68 -6.13 -1.46
N SER A 10 28.92 -6.56 -2.71
CA SER A 10 27.93 -6.49 -3.78
C SER A 10 26.69 -7.31 -3.47
N ALA A 11 26.83 -8.52 -2.92
CA ALA A 11 25.70 -9.36 -2.55
C ALA A 11 24.85 -8.74 -1.43
N VAL A 12 25.50 -8.16 -0.41
CA VAL A 12 24.81 -7.46 0.68
C VAL A 12 24.04 -6.26 0.16
N LEU A 13 24.65 -5.44 -0.70
CA LEU A 13 23.97 -4.30 -1.33
C LEU A 13 22.76 -4.75 -2.14
N MET A 14 22.90 -5.81 -2.95
CA MET A 14 21.78 -6.36 -3.73
C MET A 14 20.62 -6.79 -2.83
N ILE A 15 20.89 -7.51 -1.72
CA ILE A 15 19.84 -7.92 -0.78
C ILE A 15 19.13 -6.71 -0.16
N ILE A 16 19.86 -5.65 0.19
CA ILE A 16 19.28 -4.41 0.72
C ILE A 16 18.37 -3.75 -0.33
N PHE A 17 18.81 -3.69 -1.59
CA PHE A 17 18.00 -3.12 -2.68
C PHE A 17 16.77 -3.97 -3.03
N LEU A 18 16.89 -5.30 -2.99
CA LEU A 18 15.79 -6.24 -3.24
C LEU A 18 14.79 -6.30 -2.08
N GLY A 19 15.21 -5.93 -0.87
CA GLY A 19 14.37 -5.86 0.32
C GLY A 19 13.46 -4.63 0.39
N ALA A 20 13.31 -3.87 -0.69
CA ALA A 20 12.29 -2.83 -0.77
C ALA A 20 10.93 -3.48 -0.50
N GLU A 21 10.33 -3.14 0.64
CA GLU A 21 9.06 -3.69 1.08
C GLU A 21 8.03 -3.59 -0.06
N GLU A 22 7.27 -4.66 -0.25
CA GLU A 22 6.08 -4.65 -1.12
C GLU A 22 5.09 -3.65 -0.52
N SER A 23 5.23 -2.36 -0.87
CA SER A 23 4.31 -1.33 -0.45
C SER A 23 3.00 -1.60 -1.21
N HIS A 24 2.07 -2.25 -0.53
CA HIS A 24 0.72 -2.41 -1.07
C HIS A 24 0.15 -1.02 -1.36
N ALA A 25 -0.12 -0.77 -2.64
CA ALA A 25 -0.58 0.52 -3.10
C ALA A 25 -2.04 0.71 -2.68
N ASP A 26 -2.45 1.96 -2.55
CA ASP A 26 -3.87 2.26 -2.41
C ASP A 26 -4.58 2.17 -3.76
N CYS A 27 -5.80 1.65 -3.76
CA CYS A 27 -6.63 1.61 -4.97
C CYS A 27 -8.02 2.18 -4.71
N LEU A 28 -8.70 2.65 -5.77
CA LEU A 28 -10.07 3.13 -5.64
C LEU A 28 -11.02 1.97 -5.36
N SER A 29 -11.91 2.15 -4.37
CA SER A 29 -12.98 1.19 -4.10
C SER A 29 -13.89 1.04 -5.32
N GLY A 30 -14.19 -0.21 -5.68
CA GLY A 30 -15.11 -0.53 -6.79
C GLY A 30 -16.58 -0.45 -6.41
N ARG A 31 -16.92 -0.47 -5.11
CA ARG A 31 -18.30 -0.51 -4.60
C ARG A 31 -18.71 0.77 -3.87
N TYR A 32 -17.78 1.62 -3.44
CA TYR A 32 -18.10 2.86 -2.77
C TYR A 32 -18.84 3.82 -3.71
N ARG A 33 -19.98 4.35 -3.27
CA ARG A 33 -20.76 5.32 -4.04
C ARG A 33 -20.98 6.61 -3.25
N GLY A 34 -20.89 7.73 -3.97
CA GLY A 34 -20.99 9.08 -3.44
C GLY A 34 -19.64 9.64 -2.97
N SER A 35 -19.69 10.84 -2.40
CA SER A 35 -18.51 11.55 -1.89
C SER A 35 -18.05 10.98 -0.54
N CYS A 36 -16.76 10.74 -0.40
CA CYS A 36 -16.10 10.32 0.84
C CYS A 36 -15.60 11.54 1.61
N ALA A 37 -16.45 12.08 2.48
CA ALA A 37 -16.08 13.13 3.43
C ALA A 37 -15.51 12.54 4.74
N VAL A 38 -14.93 13.39 5.59
CA VAL A 38 -14.25 12.96 6.83
C VAL A 38 -15.16 12.14 7.77
N TRP A 39 -16.46 12.45 7.82
CA TRP A 39 -17.48 11.70 8.58
C TRP A 39 -17.94 10.39 7.92
N HIS A 40 -17.51 10.11 6.69
CA HIS A 40 -17.80 8.86 5.97
C HIS A 40 -16.65 7.84 6.02
N ARG A 41 -15.56 8.12 6.74
CA ARG A 41 -14.39 7.22 6.84
C ARG A 41 -14.78 5.80 7.25
N LYS A 42 -15.65 5.64 8.25
CA LYS A 42 -16.10 4.32 8.71
C LYS A 42 -16.80 3.51 7.61
N LYS A 43 -17.68 4.16 6.83
CA LYS A 43 -18.34 3.53 5.68
C LYS A 43 -17.33 3.10 4.61
N CYS A 44 -16.29 3.91 4.36
CA CYS A 44 -15.23 3.56 3.41
C CYS A 44 -14.45 2.33 3.87
N VAL A 45 -14.00 2.30 5.13
CA VAL A 45 -13.33 1.13 5.74
C VAL A 45 -14.19 -0.13 5.63
N ASP A 46 -15.47 -0.07 6.03
CA ASP A 46 -16.38 -1.23 5.97
C ASP A 46 -16.55 -1.76 4.53
N ILE A 47 -16.61 -0.86 3.54
CA ILE A 47 -16.74 -1.25 2.12
C ILE A 47 -15.45 -1.87 1.61
N CYS A 48 -14.29 -1.28 1.89
CA CYS A 48 -12.99 -1.83 1.50
C CYS A 48 -12.76 -3.23 2.12
N GLN A 49 -13.12 -3.42 3.39
CA GLN A 49 -13.06 -4.74 4.03
C GLN A 49 -13.99 -5.76 3.36
N ARG A 50 -15.18 -5.36 2.91
CA ARG A 50 -16.08 -6.21 2.10
C ARG A 50 -15.57 -6.47 0.68
N GLU A 51 -14.63 -5.66 0.19
CA GLU A 51 -13.90 -5.88 -1.06
C GLU A 51 -12.65 -6.77 -0.84
N GLY A 52 -12.40 -7.24 0.38
CA GLY A 52 -11.25 -8.08 0.72
C GLY A 52 -9.96 -7.29 0.99
N ARG A 53 -10.09 -5.99 1.30
CA ARG A 53 -8.97 -5.08 1.59
C ARG A 53 -8.78 -4.93 3.09
N THR A 54 -7.60 -4.53 3.54
CA THR A 54 -7.29 -4.40 4.97
C THR A 54 -8.04 -3.23 5.61
N SER A 55 -8.14 -2.12 4.90
CA SER A 55 -8.67 -0.85 5.41
C SER A 55 -9.04 0.09 4.25
N GLY A 56 -9.46 1.30 4.57
CA GLY A 56 -9.66 2.36 3.59
C GLY A 56 -9.74 3.76 4.21
N HIS A 57 -9.54 4.78 3.38
CA HIS A 57 -9.56 6.17 3.80
C HIS A 57 -10.19 7.09 2.73
N CYS A 58 -10.64 8.26 3.18
CA CYS A 58 -11.14 9.30 2.29
C CYS A 58 -10.00 10.23 1.87
N SER A 59 -9.91 10.51 0.58
CA SER A 59 -8.97 11.49 0.01
C SER A 59 -9.56 12.91 -0.05
N PRO A 60 -8.72 13.95 -0.21
CA PRO A 60 -9.18 15.33 -0.43
C PRO A 60 -10.10 15.49 -1.65
N SER A 61 -9.98 14.61 -2.65
CA SER A 61 -10.86 14.55 -3.82
C SER A 61 -12.20 13.87 -3.56
N LEU A 62 -12.55 13.64 -2.29
CA LEU A 62 -13.78 12.99 -1.84
C LEU A 62 -13.96 11.57 -2.40
N LYS A 63 -12.87 10.85 -2.64
CA LYS A 63 -12.88 9.44 -3.07
C LYS A 63 -12.47 8.51 -1.93
N CYS A 64 -13.05 7.32 -1.90
CA CYS A 64 -12.67 6.24 -1.01
C CYS A 64 -11.56 5.40 -1.65
N TRP A 65 -10.42 5.32 -0.96
CA TRP A 65 -9.27 4.51 -1.32
C TRP A 65 -9.16 3.34 -0.35
N CYS A 66 -8.87 2.16 -0.85
CA CYS A 66 -8.63 0.96 -0.07
C CYS A 66 -7.15 0.67 0.02
N GLU A 67 -6.70 0.35 1.24
CA GLU A 67 -5.33 -0.04 1.55
C GLU A 67 -5.17 -1.55 1.34
N GLY A 68 -3.95 -2.03 1.04
CA GLY A 68 -3.75 -3.46 0.78
C GLY A 68 -4.21 -3.86 -0.63
N CYS A 69 -3.97 -2.98 -1.60
CA CYS A 69 -4.02 -3.29 -3.02
C CYS A 69 -2.61 -3.62 -3.53
#